data_AF-A0A3D2S648-F1
#
_entry.id   AF-A0A3D2S648-F1
#
_cell.length_a   1.000
_cell.length_b   1.000
_cell.length_c   1.000
_cell.angle_alpha   90.00
_cell.angle_beta   90.00
_cell.angle_gamma   90.00
#
_symmetry.space_group_name_H-M   'P 1'
#
loop_
_entity.id
_entity.type
_entity.pdbx_description
1 polymer ?
#
loop_
_entity_poly.entity_id
_entity_poly.type
_entity_poly.pdbx_seq_one_letter_code
_entity_poly.pdbx_strand_id
1 'polypeptide(L)'
;MSLGAIADTLGGPQSSFDPRVLYDPIHDRFILVFLDGFGPATSFIIVAFSQTSDPTGTWNVYELPGNPKDNNRWTDYPMIAITETELFITGNLIIPDEPWQTGFSETLIWQMSLDSGYNGNALDAVFWDNIQFGGAPIRNLHPVKGGKGPLGPDMYFLSNRNFSPSNDTIFVVRVTDALAVPETTVEVDFALADVNYGVPPQARQFNDHTFDTNDGRILGSFLQNNQIQFVANTLDPATGFCGIYHGIITDLLSDPVVSGNIIGDDTLDLGYPGISFTGRYDDDVQSIITADHSAPEVYAGM
;
A
#
# COMPACT_ATOMS: atom_id res chain seq x y z
N MET A 1 5.27 -23.36 -3.49
CA MET A 1 5.67 -22.93 -4.84
C MET A 1 6.47 -21.65 -4.68
N SER A 2 7.60 -21.46 -5.38
CA SER A 2 8.35 -20.20 -5.33
C SER A 2 7.72 -19.17 -6.28
N LEU A 3 8.03 -17.88 -6.11
CA LEU A 3 7.63 -16.84 -7.08
C LEU A 3 8.12 -17.16 -8.48
N GLY A 4 9.38 -17.61 -8.60
CA GLY A 4 9.93 -18.02 -9.89
C GLY A 4 9.16 -19.16 -10.54
N ALA A 5 8.69 -20.16 -9.77
CA ALA A 5 7.88 -21.24 -10.32
C ALA A 5 6.51 -20.78 -10.85
N ILE A 6 5.96 -19.68 -10.32
CA ILE A 6 4.74 -19.04 -10.86
C ILE A 6 5.08 -18.25 -12.13
N ALA A 7 6.19 -17.51 -12.13
CA ALA A 7 6.63 -16.71 -13.28
C ALA A 7 7.15 -17.56 -14.46
N ASP A 8 7.63 -18.79 -14.23
CA ASP A 8 8.20 -19.67 -15.25
C ASP A 8 7.21 -19.97 -16.40
N THR A 9 5.90 -19.87 -16.16
CA THR A 9 4.86 -20.02 -17.20
C THR A 9 4.88 -18.91 -18.26
N LEU A 10 5.57 -17.80 -17.99
CA LEU A 10 5.65 -16.61 -18.85
C LEU A 10 6.95 -16.51 -19.66
N GLY A 11 7.89 -17.46 -19.52
CA GLY A 11 9.18 -17.42 -20.23
C GLY A 11 10.42 -17.20 -19.35
N GLY A 12 10.25 -17.29 -18.03
CA GLY A 12 11.33 -17.33 -17.04
C GLY A 12 11.60 -15.96 -16.39
N PRO A 13 11.64 -15.88 -15.05
CA PRO A 13 11.84 -14.64 -14.32
C PRO A 13 13.27 -14.09 -14.51
N GLN A 14 13.40 -12.76 -14.54
CA GLN A 14 14.71 -12.11 -14.43
C GLN A 14 15.19 -12.09 -12.97
N SER A 15 14.31 -11.68 -12.05
CA SER A 15 14.56 -11.62 -10.60
C SER A 15 13.27 -11.18 -9.91
N SER A 16 12.59 -12.10 -9.21
CA SER A 16 11.28 -11.84 -8.60
C SER A 16 11.38 -11.34 -7.16
N PHE A 17 10.62 -10.30 -6.80
CA PHE A 17 10.69 -9.63 -5.49
C PHE A 17 9.35 -8.98 -5.09
N ASP A 18 9.29 -8.50 -3.84
CA ASP A 18 8.16 -7.76 -3.25
C ASP A 18 6.76 -8.39 -3.43
N PRO A 19 6.56 -9.64 -2.98
CA PRO A 19 5.26 -10.28 -3.10
C PRO A 19 4.20 -9.65 -2.20
N ARG A 20 2.99 -9.54 -2.74
CA ARG A 20 1.74 -9.18 -2.07
C ARG A 20 0.71 -10.26 -2.34
N VAL A 21 0.07 -10.77 -1.28
CA VAL A 21 -0.99 -11.76 -1.38
C VAL A 21 -2.24 -11.24 -0.69
N LEU A 22 -3.39 -11.45 -1.31
CA LEU A 22 -4.70 -11.12 -0.77
C LEU A 22 -5.65 -12.31 -0.96
N TYR A 23 -6.51 -12.53 0.02
CA TYR A 23 -7.63 -13.46 -0.09
C TYR A 23 -8.90 -12.67 -0.38
N ASP A 24 -9.58 -13.05 -1.45
CA ASP A 24 -10.86 -12.51 -1.87
C ASP A 24 -11.99 -13.37 -1.29
N PRO A 25 -12.71 -12.89 -0.26
CA PRO A 25 -13.76 -13.66 0.38
C PRO A 25 -15.04 -13.75 -0.45
N ILE A 26 -15.23 -12.91 -1.47
CA ILE A 26 -16.42 -12.94 -2.33
C ILE A 26 -16.32 -14.11 -3.32
N HIS A 27 -15.14 -14.27 -3.94
CA HIS A 27 -14.90 -15.32 -4.93
C HIS A 27 -14.31 -16.61 -4.34
N ASP A 28 -13.90 -16.61 -3.07
CA ASP A 28 -13.19 -17.72 -2.40
C ASP A 28 -11.92 -18.08 -3.19
N ARG A 29 -11.05 -17.09 -3.39
CA ARG A 29 -9.82 -17.15 -4.20
C ARG A 29 -8.72 -16.30 -3.61
N PHE A 30 -7.48 -16.56 -4.05
CA PHE A 30 -6.29 -15.80 -3.72
C PHE A 30 -5.79 -15.03 -4.94
N ILE A 31 -5.24 -13.84 -4.66
CA ILE A 31 -4.58 -12.97 -5.63
C ILE A 31 -3.15 -12.79 -5.15
N LEU A 32 -2.18 -12.95 -6.04
CA LEU A 32 -0.77 -12.76 -5.79
C LEU A 32 -0.22 -11.76 -6.81
N VAL A 33 0.46 -10.73 -6.32
CA VAL A 33 1.19 -9.75 -7.13
C VAL A 33 2.63 -9.72 -6.67
N PHE A 34 3.56 -9.67 -7.61
CA PHE A 34 4.99 -9.46 -7.31
C PHE A 34 5.66 -8.80 -8.50
N LEU A 35 6.85 -8.25 -8.27
CA LEU A 35 7.65 -7.62 -9.31
C LEU A 35 8.67 -8.60 -9.87
N ASP A 36 8.97 -8.48 -11.16
CA ASP A 36 10.04 -9.24 -11.80
C ASP A 36 10.92 -8.32 -12.66
N GLY A 37 12.22 -8.30 -12.33
CA GLY A 37 13.21 -7.43 -12.94
C GLY A 37 13.12 -5.94 -12.52
N PHE A 38 14.29 -5.32 -12.43
CA PHE A 38 14.48 -3.96 -11.88
C PHE A 38 15.13 -3.00 -12.89
N GLY A 39 15.11 -3.36 -14.18
CA GLY A 39 15.59 -2.51 -15.28
C GLY A 39 14.43 -1.95 -16.09
N PRO A 40 14.52 -0.74 -16.69
CA PRO A 40 13.40 -0.15 -17.43
C PRO A 40 12.84 -0.98 -18.59
N ALA A 41 13.69 -1.80 -19.22
CA ALA A 41 13.30 -2.69 -20.33
C ALA A 41 12.90 -4.10 -19.86
N THR A 42 13.08 -4.40 -18.56
CA THR A 42 12.90 -5.73 -17.99
C THR A 42 12.07 -5.71 -16.71
N SER A 43 11.40 -4.60 -16.42
CA SER A 43 10.55 -4.44 -15.24
C SER A 43 9.14 -4.87 -15.59
N PHE A 44 8.62 -5.82 -14.83
CA PHE A 44 7.30 -6.38 -14.99
C PHE A 44 6.58 -6.48 -13.64
N ILE A 45 5.26 -6.38 -13.69
CA ILE A 45 4.38 -6.69 -12.55
C ILE A 45 3.68 -8.00 -12.90
N ILE A 46 3.97 -9.05 -12.15
CA ILE A 46 3.30 -10.34 -12.31
C ILE A 46 2.03 -10.33 -11.47
N VAL A 47 0.91 -10.66 -12.08
CA VAL A 47 -0.40 -10.75 -11.43
C VAL A 47 -0.92 -12.17 -11.61
N ALA A 48 -1.24 -12.82 -10.52
CA ALA A 48 -1.71 -14.19 -10.52
C ALA A 48 -3.00 -14.34 -9.71
N PHE A 49 -3.95 -15.08 -10.25
CA PHE A 49 -5.23 -15.41 -9.61
C PHE A 49 -5.34 -16.92 -9.45
N SER A 50 -5.53 -17.40 -8.22
CA SER A 50 -5.73 -18.83 -7.99
C SER A 50 -6.98 -19.32 -8.72
N GLN A 51 -6.97 -20.51 -9.29
CA GLN A 51 -8.16 -21.08 -9.96
C GLN A 51 -9.17 -21.66 -8.97
N THR A 52 -8.75 -21.94 -7.74
CA THR A 52 -9.55 -22.54 -6.65
C THR A 52 -9.27 -21.86 -5.32
N SER A 53 -10.00 -22.19 -4.25
CA SER A 53 -9.67 -21.76 -2.89
C SER A 53 -8.48 -22.48 -2.26
N ASP A 54 -7.84 -23.40 -3.00
CA ASP A 54 -6.55 -23.95 -2.63
C ASP A 54 -5.42 -23.13 -3.28
N PRO A 55 -4.68 -22.30 -2.51
CA PRO A 55 -3.59 -21.48 -3.05
C PRO A 55 -2.38 -22.31 -3.48
N THR A 56 -2.35 -23.62 -3.18
CA THR A 56 -1.30 -24.55 -3.63
C THR A 56 -1.56 -25.13 -5.01
N GLY A 57 -2.75 -24.90 -5.58
CA GLY A 57 -3.16 -25.36 -6.90
C GLY A 57 -2.64 -24.50 -8.06
N THR A 58 -3.38 -24.52 -9.17
CA THR A 58 -3.06 -23.76 -10.39
C THR A 58 -3.50 -22.31 -10.29
N TRP A 59 -2.76 -21.43 -10.97
CA TRP A 59 -3.02 -20.00 -11.04
C TRP A 59 -3.17 -19.56 -12.51
N ASN A 60 -4.06 -18.60 -12.77
CA ASN A 60 -4.04 -17.82 -14.01
C ASN A 60 -3.00 -16.72 -13.82
N VAL A 61 -1.98 -16.69 -14.67
CA VAL A 61 -0.81 -15.81 -14.50
C VAL A 61 -0.73 -14.83 -15.65
N TYR A 62 -0.47 -13.58 -15.32
CA TYR A 62 -0.46 -12.44 -16.22
C TYR A 62 0.78 -11.58 -15.98
N GLU A 63 1.14 -10.80 -16.99
CA GLU A 63 2.25 -9.85 -16.96
C GLU A 63 1.74 -8.46 -17.34
N LEU A 64 2.03 -7.46 -16.52
CA LEU A 64 1.86 -6.05 -16.85
C LEU A 64 3.23 -5.39 -17.00
N PRO A 65 3.38 -4.39 -17.87
CA PRO A 65 4.64 -3.66 -18.00
C PRO A 65 4.93 -2.86 -16.72
N GLY A 66 6.14 -2.99 -16.18
CA GLY A 66 6.64 -2.17 -15.07
C GLY A 66 7.19 -0.80 -15.51
N ASN A 67 7.20 -0.52 -16.81
CA ASN A 67 7.50 0.80 -17.40
C ASN A 67 6.41 1.17 -18.43
N PRO A 68 5.14 1.31 -18.01
CA PRO A 68 4.02 1.48 -18.95
C PRO A 68 4.05 2.80 -19.72
N LYS A 69 4.83 3.79 -19.24
CA LYS A 69 4.98 5.12 -19.86
C LYS A 69 6.14 5.22 -20.84
N ASP A 70 6.92 4.15 -21.00
CA ASP A 70 8.15 4.11 -21.82
C ASP A 70 9.09 5.32 -21.56
N ASN A 71 9.25 5.68 -20.28
CA ASN A 71 9.95 6.91 -19.86
C ASN A 71 11.29 6.62 -19.16
N ASN A 72 11.88 5.47 -19.45
CA ASN A 72 13.11 4.97 -18.83
C ASN A 72 13.01 4.95 -17.29
N ARG A 73 11.96 4.31 -16.76
CA ARG A 73 11.72 4.05 -15.34
C ARG A 73 11.45 2.58 -15.11
N TRP A 74 11.50 2.14 -13.86
CA TRP A 74 11.07 0.79 -13.45
C TRP A 74 10.11 0.89 -12.26
N THR A 75 9.25 -0.11 -12.07
CA THR A 75 8.26 -0.10 -10.98
C THR A 75 8.84 -0.77 -9.74
N ASP A 76 8.62 -0.15 -8.58
CA ASP A 76 8.97 -0.68 -7.27
C ASP A 76 7.81 -0.50 -6.28
N TYR A 77 7.90 -1.20 -5.14
CA TYR A 77 7.03 -1.04 -3.98
C TYR A 77 5.53 -1.23 -4.29
N PRO A 78 5.11 -2.44 -4.73
CA PRO A 78 3.73 -2.69 -5.08
C PRO A 78 2.86 -2.75 -3.80
N MET A 79 1.66 -2.18 -3.87
CA MET A 79 0.60 -2.42 -2.89
C MET A 79 -0.67 -2.83 -3.62
N ILE A 80 -1.50 -3.65 -2.98
CA ILE A 80 -2.74 -4.17 -3.60
C ILE A 80 -3.94 -4.03 -2.68
N ALA A 81 -5.10 -3.78 -3.28
CA ALA A 81 -6.41 -3.96 -2.66
C ALA A 81 -7.43 -4.34 -3.73
N ILE A 82 -8.59 -4.80 -3.29
CA ILE A 82 -9.70 -5.13 -4.17
C ILE A 82 -10.96 -4.38 -3.76
N THR A 83 -11.77 -4.06 -4.75
CA THR A 83 -13.19 -3.79 -4.56
C THR A 83 -13.98 -5.09 -4.69
N GLU A 84 -15.31 -5.02 -4.73
CA GLU A 84 -16.15 -6.19 -4.97
C GLU A 84 -15.90 -6.83 -6.36
N THR A 85 -15.37 -6.06 -7.32
CA THR A 85 -15.28 -6.48 -8.73
C THR A 85 -13.90 -6.25 -9.37
N GLU A 86 -13.00 -5.49 -8.74
CA GLU A 86 -11.76 -5.05 -9.37
C GLU A 86 -10.53 -5.15 -8.46
N LEU A 87 -9.37 -5.38 -9.08
CA LEU A 87 -8.06 -5.33 -8.44
C LEU A 87 -7.40 -3.98 -8.72
N PHE A 88 -6.87 -3.37 -7.67
CA PHE A 88 -6.04 -2.19 -7.72
C PHE A 88 -4.62 -2.50 -7.29
N ILE A 89 -3.63 -2.03 -8.07
CA ILE A 89 -2.21 -2.16 -7.76
C ILE A 89 -1.57 -0.77 -7.80
N THR A 90 -0.98 -0.30 -6.71
CA THR A 90 -0.13 0.90 -6.76
C THR A 90 1.32 0.51 -6.98
N GLY A 91 2.09 1.36 -7.65
CA GLY A 91 3.52 1.17 -7.84
C GLY A 91 4.24 2.50 -8.01
N ASN A 92 5.44 2.61 -7.46
CA ASN A 92 6.29 3.78 -7.65
C ASN A 92 7.17 3.58 -8.88
N LEU A 93 7.16 4.53 -9.82
CA LEU A 93 8.17 4.59 -10.87
C LEU A 93 9.47 5.19 -10.32
N ILE A 94 10.58 4.48 -10.52
CA ILE A 94 11.90 4.81 -10.01
C ILE A 94 12.86 5.12 -11.17
N ILE A 95 13.66 6.18 -11.00
CA ILE A 95 14.75 6.56 -11.89
C ILE A 95 15.86 5.50 -11.79
N PRO A 96 16.37 4.96 -12.92
CA PRO A 96 17.48 4.01 -12.90
C PRO A 96 18.71 4.58 -12.20
N ASP A 97 19.46 3.71 -11.53
CA ASP A 97 20.71 4.03 -10.83
C ASP A 97 20.58 5.07 -9.68
N GLU A 98 19.35 5.39 -9.26
CA GLU A 98 19.06 6.24 -8.10
C GLU A 98 18.50 5.41 -6.93
N PRO A 99 18.83 5.74 -5.67
CA PRO A 99 18.24 5.08 -4.53
C PRO A 99 16.75 5.44 -4.42
N TRP A 100 15.91 4.54 -3.90
CA TRP A 100 14.45 4.70 -3.85
C TRP A 100 13.98 6.01 -3.17
N GLN A 101 14.79 6.55 -2.24
CA GLN A 101 14.51 7.80 -1.55
C GLN A 101 14.45 9.00 -2.52
N THR A 102 15.47 9.14 -3.38
CA THR A 102 15.66 10.28 -4.31
C THR A 102 15.25 9.96 -5.74
N GLY A 103 15.25 8.68 -6.11
CA GLY A 103 14.89 8.19 -7.43
C GLY A 103 13.39 8.10 -7.70
N PHE A 104 12.54 8.39 -6.70
CA PHE A 104 11.09 8.42 -6.91
C PHE A 104 10.72 9.44 -7.99
N SER A 105 10.01 8.97 -9.02
CA SER A 105 9.53 9.77 -10.15
C SER A 105 8.05 10.11 -9.99
N GLU A 106 7.20 9.11 -9.87
CA GLU A 106 5.74 9.25 -9.72
C GLU A 106 5.13 7.93 -9.20
N THR A 107 3.89 7.99 -8.73
CA THR A 107 3.09 6.79 -8.41
C THR A 107 2.10 6.53 -9.54
N LEU A 108 1.91 5.27 -9.90
CA LEU A 108 0.84 4.82 -10.79
C LEU A 108 -0.17 3.96 -10.01
N ILE A 109 -1.41 3.92 -10.50
CA ILE A 109 -2.45 2.99 -10.03
C ILE A 109 -2.92 2.16 -11.22
N TRP A 110 -2.72 0.85 -11.17
CA TRP A 110 -3.36 -0.09 -12.09
C TRP A 110 -4.75 -0.48 -11.59
N GLN A 111 -5.71 -0.60 -12.50
CA GLN A 111 -7.08 -1.05 -12.25
C GLN A 111 -7.46 -2.11 -13.29
N MET A 112 -8.05 -3.23 -12.85
CA MET A 112 -8.45 -4.33 -13.74
C MET A 112 -9.59 -5.16 -13.15
N SER A 113 -10.35 -5.85 -13.99
CA SER A 113 -11.44 -6.73 -13.60
C SER A 113 -10.96 -8.00 -12.90
N LEU A 114 -11.57 -8.33 -11.76
CA LEU A 114 -11.38 -9.62 -11.09
C LEU A 114 -11.96 -10.77 -11.94
N ASP A 115 -13.12 -10.57 -12.57
CA ASP A 115 -13.76 -11.57 -13.41
C ASP A 115 -12.85 -11.99 -14.58
N SER A 116 -12.20 -11.04 -15.24
CA SER A 116 -11.24 -11.34 -16.30
C SER A 116 -10.07 -12.18 -15.78
N GLY A 117 -9.50 -11.79 -14.64
CA GLY A 117 -8.36 -12.48 -14.00
C GLY A 117 -8.68 -13.89 -13.53
N TYR A 118 -9.81 -14.10 -12.84
CA TYR A 118 -10.22 -15.42 -12.35
C TYR A 118 -10.61 -16.38 -13.46
N ASN A 119 -11.14 -15.89 -14.58
CA ASN A 119 -11.55 -16.72 -15.71
C ASN A 119 -10.42 -17.06 -16.68
N GLY A 120 -9.19 -16.54 -16.48
CA GLY A 120 -8.09 -16.79 -17.41
C GLY A 120 -8.23 -16.01 -18.73
N ASN A 121 -9.08 -14.97 -18.75
CA ASN A 121 -9.26 -14.11 -19.92
C ASN A 121 -8.14 -13.08 -20.00
N ALA A 122 -7.98 -12.42 -21.15
CA ALA A 122 -7.07 -11.28 -21.25
C ALA A 122 -7.46 -10.19 -20.23
N LEU A 123 -6.47 -9.65 -19.50
CA LEU A 123 -6.72 -8.57 -18.55
C LEU A 123 -7.07 -7.28 -19.30
N ASP A 124 -8.08 -6.58 -18.80
CA ASP A 124 -8.52 -5.26 -19.22
C ASP A 124 -7.77 -4.13 -18.48
N ALA A 125 -6.56 -4.42 -18.01
CA ALA A 125 -5.81 -3.52 -17.13
C ALA A 125 -5.52 -2.16 -17.78
N VAL A 126 -5.87 -1.09 -17.06
CA VAL A 126 -5.46 0.28 -17.34
C VAL A 126 -4.62 0.81 -16.19
N PHE A 127 -3.85 1.87 -16.43
CA PHE A 127 -3.18 2.59 -15.37
C PHE A 127 -3.57 4.06 -15.36
N TRP A 128 -3.64 4.60 -14.16
CA TRP A 128 -3.83 6.01 -13.87
C TRP A 128 -2.49 6.65 -13.50
N ASP A 129 -2.24 7.83 -14.04
CA ASP A 129 -1.02 8.60 -13.82
C ASP A 129 -1.33 10.06 -13.47
N ASN A 130 -0.30 10.91 -13.41
CA ASN A 130 -0.43 12.33 -13.09
C ASN A 130 -1.12 12.60 -11.72
N ILE A 131 -0.88 11.72 -10.75
CA ILE A 131 -1.41 11.81 -9.40
C ILE A 131 -0.52 12.75 -8.57
N GLN A 132 -0.92 14.02 -8.51
CA GLN A 132 -0.08 15.10 -7.99
C GLN A 132 -0.88 16.06 -7.10
N PHE A 133 -0.19 16.71 -6.17
CA PHE A 133 -0.72 17.80 -5.37
C PHE A 133 0.23 19.00 -5.40
N GLY A 134 -0.30 20.18 -5.75
CA GLY A 134 0.50 21.40 -5.88
C GLY A 134 1.60 21.30 -6.95
N GLY A 135 1.38 20.50 -8.01
CA GLY A 135 2.35 20.26 -9.09
C GLY A 135 3.50 19.31 -8.73
N ALA A 136 3.43 18.65 -7.57
CA ALA A 136 4.40 17.64 -7.14
C ALA A 136 3.73 16.25 -7.07
N PRO A 137 4.37 15.18 -7.56
CA PRO A 137 3.83 13.83 -7.46
C PRO A 137 3.65 13.37 -6.01
N ILE A 138 2.55 12.67 -5.77
CA ILE A 138 2.28 12.00 -4.50
C ILE A 138 2.99 10.64 -4.53
N ARG A 139 3.79 10.34 -3.50
CA ARG A 139 4.56 9.09 -3.41
C ARG A 139 3.89 8.06 -2.51
N ASN A 140 4.18 6.77 -2.72
CA ASN A 140 3.78 5.69 -1.80
C ASN A 140 2.27 5.64 -1.53
N LEU A 141 1.43 5.69 -2.56
CA LEU A 141 -0.02 5.54 -2.38
C LEU A 141 -0.35 4.18 -1.78
N HIS A 142 -0.95 4.20 -0.60
CA HIS A 142 -1.40 3.01 0.11
C HIS A 142 -2.90 2.81 -0.13
N PRO A 143 -3.33 1.72 -0.78
CA PRO A 143 -4.74 1.47 -1.03
C PRO A 143 -5.49 1.15 0.27
N VAL A 144 -6.73 1.62 0.38
CA VAL A 144 -7.59 1.45 1.54
C VAL A 144 -8.51 0.26 1.33
N LYS A 145 -8.11 -0.90 1.86
CA LYS A 145 -8.95 -2.11 1.84
C LYS A 145 -10.23 -1.89 2.65
N GLY A 146 -11.29 -2.64 2.34
CA GLY A 146 -12.44 -2.70 3.23
C GLY A 146 -12.12 -3.46 4.54
N GLY A 147 -12.80 -3.10 5.62
CA GLY A 147 -12.59 -3.69 6.95
C GLY A 147 -13.05 -5.14 7.03
N LYS A 148 -14.36 -5.37 6.92
CA LYS A 148 -14.99 -6.72 6.99
C LYS A 148 -14.79 -7.55 5.71
N GLY A 149 -14.66 -6.88 4.57
CA GLY A 149 -14.51 -7.47 3.25
C GLY A 149 -14.32 -6.37 2.20
N PRO A 150 -14.18 -6.71 0.91
CA PRO A 150 -14.06 -5.74 -0.17
C PRO A 150 -15.24 -4.75 -0.19
N LEU A 151 -14.96 -3.50 -0.52
CA LEU A 151 -15.95 -2.41 -0.67
C LEU A 151 -15.73 -1.72 -2.02
N GLY A 152 -16.76 -1.13 -2.60
CA GLY A 152 -16.67 -0.45 -3.88
C GLY A 152 -18.02 0.12 -4.33
N PRO A 153 -18.09 0.69 -5.56
CA PRO A 153 -17.11 0.54 -6.63
C PRO A 153 -15.86 1.43 -6.50
N ASP A 154 -15.92 2.49 -5.71
CA ASP A 154 -14.77 3.39 -5.51
C ASP A 154 -13.62 2.72 -4.74
N MET A 155 -12.38 3.11 -5.06
CA MET A 155 -11.20 2.75 -4.28
C MET A 155 -10.51 4.01 -3.75
N TYR A 156 -10.25 4.04 -2.45
CA TYR A 156 -9.50 5.11 -1.80
C TYR A 156 -8.05 4.72 -1.60
N PHE A 157 -7.17 5.71 -1.62
CA PHE A 157 -5.75 5.57 -1.34
C PHE A 157 -5.31 6.71 -0.43
N LEU A 158 -4.38 6.41 0.47
CA LEU A 158 -3.79 7.40 1.36
C LEU A 158 -2.31 7.58 1.07
N SER A 159 -1.83 8.80 1.27
CA SER A 159 -0.41 9.12 1.33
C SER A 159 -0.18 10.30 2.26
N ASN A 160 1.07 10.62 2.53
CA ASN A 160 1.48 11.71 3.39
C ASN A 160 2.86 12.26 2.96
N ARG A 161 3.35 13.28 3.66
CA ARG A 161 4.69 13.84 3.48
C ARG A 161 5.71 13.06 4.32
N ASN A 162 5.90 11.79 3.98
CA ASN A 162 6.65 10.80 4.75
C ASN A 162 8.12 11.14 5.13
N PHE A 163 8.77 12.10 4.47
CA PHE A 163 10.11 12.58 4.82
C PHE A 163 10.13 13.88 5.64
N SER A 164 8.96 14.46 5.93
CA SER A 164 8.89 15.71 6.68
C SER A 164 9.21 15.49 8.16
N PRO A 165 10.07 16.30 8.79
CA PRO A 165 10.31 16.24 10.24
C PRO A 165 9.06 16.48 11.09
N SER A 166 8.11 17.25 10.56
CA SER A 166 6.80 17.51 11.17
C SER A 166 5.82 17.94 10.08
N ASN A 167 4.65 17.30 9.99
CA ASN A 167 3.59 17.63 9.05
C ASN A 167 2.24 17.08 9.52
N ASP A 168 1.15 17.63 9.01
CA ASP A 168 -0.24 17.27 9.35
C ASP A 168 -1.04 16.84 8.12
N THR A 169 -0.47 16.95 6.91
CA THR A 169 -1.21 16.73 5.66
C THR A 169 -1.32 15.25 5.37
N ILE A 170 -2.54 14.76 5.20
CA ILE A 170 -2.86 13.43 4.69
C ILE A 170 -3.52 13.60 3.33
N PHE A 171 -2.93 13.01 2.30
CA PHE A 171 -3.53 12.97 0.96
C PHE A 171 -4.57 11.86 0.89
N VAL A 172 -5.73 12.18 0.32
CA VAL A 172 -6.81 11.24 0.04
C VAL A 172 -7.01 11.22 -1.46
N VAL A 173 -6.70 10.09 -2.08
CA VAL A 173 -6.88 9.89 -3.52
C VAL A 173 -8.02 8.91 -3.73
N ARG A 174 -8.90 9.17 -4.69
CA ARG A 174 -10.06 8.33 -5.01
C ARG A 174 -10.04 7.98 -6.49
N VAL A 175 -10.05 6.69 -6.82
CA VAL A 175 -10.47 6.23 -8.16
C VAL A 175 -11.97 5.99 -8.10
N THR A 176 -12.72 6.64 -8.97
CA THR A 176 -14.20 6.68 -8.93
C THR A 176 -14.80 5.58 -9.78
N ASP A 177 -15.81 4.88 -9.27
CA ASP A 177 -16.55 3.85 -10.02
C ASP A 177 -15.67 2.70 -10.58
N ALA A 178 -16.33 1.72 -11.19
CA ALA A 178 -15.68 0.59 -11.84
C ALA A 178 -15.12 1.00 -13.22
N LEU A 179 -14.06 0.35 -13.66
CA LEU A 179 -13.35 0.57 -14.93
C LEU A 179 -14.26 0.66 -16.16
N ALA A 180 -15.36 -0.11 -16.17
CA ALA A 180 -16.32 -0.12 -17.28
C ALA A 180 -17.14 1.17 -17.40
N VAL A 181 -17.13 2.05 -16.39
CA VAL A 181 -17.83 3.32 -16.36
C VAL A 181 -16.97 4.39 -17.07
N PRO A 182 -17.41 4.97 -18.19
CA PRO A 182 -16.60 5.92 -18.97
C PRO A 182 -16.14 7.18 -18.21
N GLU A 183 -16.88 7.55 -17.16
CA GLU A 183 -16.66 8.72 -16.33
C GLU A 183 -15.66 8.45 -15.17
N THR A 184 -15.19 7.21 -15.00
CA THR A 184 -14.19 6.85 -14.00
C THR A 184 -12.96 7.76 -14.10
N THR A 185 -12.57 8.34 -12.96
CA THR A 185 -11.48 9.29 -12.88
C THR A 185 -10.68 9.13 -11.58
N VAL A 186 -9.56 9.85 -11.48
CA VAL A 186 -8.77 9.94 -10.25
C VAL A 186 -8.90 11.33 -9.68
N GLU A 187 -9.41 11.40 -8.45
CA GLU A 187 -9.53 12.61 -7.68
C GLU A 187 -8.45 12.64 -6.60
N VAL A 188 -7.83 13.81 -6.43
CA VAL A 188 -6.79 14.04 -5.42
C VAL A 188 -7.25 15.16 -4.51
N ASP A 189 -7.35 14.84 -3.22
CA ASP A 189 -7.65 15.80 -2.17
C ASP A 189 -6.69 15.60 -0.98
N PHE A 190 -6.84 16.42 0.05
CA PHE A 190 -6.10 16.30 1.29
C PHE A 190 -6.96 16.72 2.49
N ALA A 191 -6.56 16.25 3.66
CA ALA A 191 -7.09 16.70 4.92
C ALA A 191 -5.95 16.97 5.90
N LEU A 192 -6.21 17.83 6.88
CA LEU A 192 -5.25 18.17 7.93
C LEU A 192 -5.59 17.39 9.18
N ALA A 193 -4.58 16.71 9.73
CA ALA A 193 -4.68 16.06 11.03
C ALA A 193 -4.56 17.06 12.18
N ASP A 194 -5.25 16.79 13.28
CA ASP A 194 -5.13 17.56 14.52
C ASP A 194 -3.82 17.29 15.29
N VAL A 195 -3.11 16.21 14.95
CA VAL A 195 -1.80 15.84 15.50
C VAL A 195 -0.80 15.66 14.36
N ASN A 196 0.33 16.36 14.44
CA ASN A 196 1.43 16.22 13.47
C ASN A 196 2.08 14.84 13.58
N TYR A 197 2.42 14.27 12.43
CA TYR A 197 3.39 13.18 12.31
C TYR A 197 4.77 13.76 11.90
N GLY A 198 5.83 13.03 12.17
CA GLY A 198 7.17 13.30 11.65
C GLY A 198 7.83 12.04 11.09
N VAL A 199 8.83 12.21 10.22
CA VAL A 199 9.70 11.12 9.79
C VAL A 199 10.37 10.47 11.01
N PRO A 200 10.27 9.14 11.18
CA PRO A 200 10.89 8.45 12.31
C PRO A 200 12.43 8.53 12.24
N PRO A 201 13.13 8.44 13.39
CA PRO A 201 14.57 8.17 13.39
C PRO A 201 14.84 6.70 13.00
N GLN A 202 16.11 6.32 12.88
CA GLN A 202 16.47 4.91 12.86
C GLN A 202 16.21 4.29 14.23
N ALA A 203 15.65 3.07 14.27
CA ALA A 203 15.32 2.37 15.50
C ALA A 203 16.60 1.88 16.19
N ARG A 204 16.65 1.94 17.53
CA ARG A 204 17.85 1.59 18.32
C ARG A 204 17.93 0.09 18.57
N GLN A 205 19.14 -0.44 18.56
CA GLN A 205 19.41 -1.85 18.86
C GLN A 205 20.58 -2.04 19.83
N PHE A 206 20.78 -3.28 20.30
CA PHE A 206 21.91 -3.66 21.15
C PHE A 206 23.25 -3.26 20.51
N ASN A 207 24.17 -2.79 21.35
CA ASN A 207 25.53 -2.41 20.97
C ASN A 207 25.61 -1.25 19.96
N ASP A 208 24.75 -0.24 20.14
CA ASP A 208 24.67 0.99 19.34
C ASP A 208 24.40 0.75 17.83
N HIS A 209 23.89 -0.43 17.48
CA HIS A 209 23.38 -0.70 16.14
C HIS A 209 22.02 -0.02 15.92
N THR A 210 21.64 0.14 14.66
CA THR A 210 20.35 0.71 14.27
C THR A 210 19.67 -0.08 13.17
N PHE A 211 18.35 0.00 13.12
CA PHE A 211 17.55 -0.45 11.99
C PHE A 211 16.93 0.74 11.26
N ASP A 212 16.95 0.68 9.93
CA ASP A 212 16.18 1.61 9.11
C ASP A 212 14.69 1.39 9.36
N THR A 213 13.97 2.46 9.67
CA THR A 213 12.49 2.51 9.72
C THR A 213 11.90 3.03 8.42
N ASN A 214 12.75 3.17 7.40
CA ASN A 214 12.54 3.82 6.11
C ASN A 214 12.12 5.29 6.22
N ASP A 215 10.83 5.54 6.35
CA ASP A 215 10.22 6.86 6.38
C ASP A 215 8.83 6.78 7.02
N GLY A 216 8.15 7.92 7.15
CA GLY A 216 6.84 8.01 7.78
C GLY A 216 5.65 7.62 6.90
N ARG A 217 5.82 6.82 5.84
CA ARG A 217 4.71 6.47 4.93
C ARG A 217 3.61 5.69 5.65
N ILE A 218 2.40 5.79 5.12
CA ILE A 218 1.27 4.97 5.55
C ILE A 218 1.50 3.51 5.11
N LEU A 219 1.38 2.59 6.06
CA LEU A 219 1.71 1.16 5.88
C LEU A 219 0.53 0.24 6.05
N GLY A 220 -0.57 0.73 6.64
CA GLY A 220 -1.82 -0.02 6.75
C GLY A 220 -3.01 0.90 6.83
N SER A 221 -4.12 0.49 6.23
CA SER A 221 -5.40 1.16 6.41
C SER A 221 -6.57 0.21 6.20
N PHE A 222 -7.75 0.59 6.67
CA PHE A 222 -9.02 -0.01 6.25
C PHE A 222 -10.16 1.00 6.29
N LEU A 223 -11.18 0.80 5.45
CA LEU A 223 -12.44 1.52 5.44
C LEU A 223 -13.54 0.65 6.05
N GLN A 224 -14.24 1.15 7.07
CA GLN A 224 -15.43 0.53 7.64
C GLN A 224 -16.39 1.63 8.11
N ASN A 225 -17.69 1.51 7.81
CA ASN A 225 -18.72 2.46 8.25
C ASN A 225 -18.39 3.93 7.96
N ASN A 226 -17.93 4.22 6.73
CA ASN A 226 -17.53 5.56 6.28
C ASN A 226 -16.41 6.21 7.13
N GLN A 227 -15.61 5.37 7.79
CA GLN A 227 -14.42 5.77 8.55
C GLN A 227 -13.20 5.01 8.01
N ILE A 228 -12.13 5.74 7.68
CA ILE A 228 -10.84 5.13 7.41
C ILE A 228 -10.01 5.18 8.68
N GLN A 229 -9.44 4.05 9.10
CA GLN A 229 -8.34 4.05 10.05
C GLN A 229 -7.06 3.69 9.32
N PHE A 230 -5.96 4.34 9.68
CA PHE A 230 -4.65 4.10 9.07
C PHE A 230 -3.51 4.17 10.08
N VAL A 231 -2.40 3.56 9.74
CA VAL A 231 -1.16 3.56 10.53
C VAL A 231 0.06 3.88 9.68
N ALA A 232 1.01 4.59 10.29
CA ALA A 232 2.30 4.95 9.70
C ALA A 232 3.40 4.91 10.76
N ASN A 233 4.66 4.78 10.34
CA ASN A 233 5.78 5.07 11.24
C ASN A 233 5.82 6.57 11.55
N THR A 234 6.28 6.95 12.75
CA THR A 234 6.49 8.35 13.07
C THR A 234 7.54 8.58 14.14
N LEU A 235 7.99 9.82 14.30
CA LEU A 235 8.73 10.27 15.48
C LEU A 235 7.76 10.48 16.64
N ASP A 236 8.01 9.86 17.79
CA ASP A 236 7.36 10.23 19.04
C ASP A 236 8.06 11.46 19.65
N PRO A 237 7.42 12.65 19.70
CA PRO A 237 8.05 13.85 20.24
C PRO A 237 8.29 13.80 21.75
N ALA A 238 7.61 12.90 22.49
CA ALA A 238 7.78 12.79 23.94
C ALA A 238 9.12 12.13 24.32
N THR A 239 9.57 11.18 23.50
CA THR A 239 10.74 10.33 23.77
C THR A 239 11.88 10.56 22.78
N GLY A 240 11.57 11.02 21.57
CA GLY A 240 12.49 11.09 20.44
C GLY A 240 12.70 9.75 19.73
N PHE A 241 11.91 8.72 20.05
CA PHE A 241 12.02 7.37 19.48
C PHE A 241 11.06 7.17 18.31
N CYS A 242 11.17 6.01 17.66
CA CYS A 242 10.19 5.57 16.68
C CYS A 242 8.86 5.24 17.38
N GLY A 243 7.77 5.78 16.87
CA GLY A 243 6.42 5.50 17.30
C GLY A 243 5.52 5.16 16.11
N ILE A 244 4.27 4.85 16.42
CA ILE A 244 3.22 4.58 15.43
C ILE A 244 2.28 5.76 15.41
N TYR A 245 2.04 6.33 14.23
CA TYR A 245 0.96 7.28 14.02
C TYR A 245 -0.30 6.49 13.68
N HIS A 246 -1.34 6.58 14.50
CA HIS A 246 -2.67 6.05 14.24
C HIS A 246 -3.60 7.21 13.89
N GLY A 247 -4.12 7.21 12.67
CA GLY A 247 -5.04 8.22 12.19
C GLY A 247 -6.42 7.66 11.92
N ILE A 248 -7.44 8.49 12.12
CA ILE A 248 -8.84 8.20 11.81
C ILE A 248 -9.40 9.33 10.96
N ILE A 249 -9.89 8.99 9.77
CA ILE A 249 -10.56 9.90 8.83
C ILE A 249 -12.06 9.66 8.89
N THR A 250 -12.84 10.69 9.16
CA THR A 250 -14.31 10.69 9.06
C THR A 250 -14.77 11.64 7.96
N ASP A 251 -16.06 11.62 7.64
CA ASP A 251 -16.70 12.59 6.74
C ASP A 251 -16.13 12.60 5.31
N LEU A 252 -15.62 11.44 4.86
CA LEU A 252 -14.90 11.18 3.61
C LEU A 252 -15.55 11.77 2.34
N LEU A 253 -16.88 11.83 2.31
CA LEU A 253 -17.66 12.29 1.14
C LEU A 253 -17.98 13.79 1.17
N SER A 254 -17.49 14.52 2.17
CA SER A 254 -17.78 15.95 2.37
C SER A 254 -16.51 16.73 2.65
N ASP A 255 -16.21 17.01 3.92
CA ASP A 255 -15.00 17.70 4.37
C ASP A 255 -14.27 16.75 5.33
N PRO A 256 -13.30 15.96 4.84
CA PRO A 256 -12.70 14.89 5.64
C PRO A 256 -11.99 15.45 6.88
N VAL A 257 -12.33 14.90 8.06
CA VAL A 257 -11.71 15.27 9.33
C VAL A 257 -10.72 14.18 9.72
N VAL A 258 -9.48 14.55 10.04
CA VAL A 258 -8.44 13.61 10.47
C VAL A 258 -8.11 13.84 11.94
N SER A 259 -8.37 12.83 12.76
CA SER A 259 -7.86 12.77 14.13
C SER A 259 -6.65 11.86 14.20
N GLY A 260 -5.60 12.31 14.88
CA GLY A 260 -4.33 11.60 15.00
C GLY A 260 -4.00 11.24 16.44
N ASN A 261 -3.27 10.13 16.60
CA ASN A 261 -2.72 9.68 17.87
C ASN A 261 -1.33 9.09 17.64
N ILE A 262 -0.37 9.42 18.51
CA ILE A 262 0.96 8.80 18.50
C ILE A 262 0.99 7.75 19.60
N ILE A 263 1.26 6.51 19.19
CA ILE A 263 1.53 5.39 20.08
C ILE A 263 3.06 5.28 20.19
N GLY A 264 3.61 5.70 21.31
CA GLY A 264 5.03 5.64 21.64
C GLY A 264 5.30 4.79 22.88
N ASP A 265 6.58 4.55 23.15
CA ASP A 265 7.07 3.79 24.30
C ASP A 265 8.35 4.46 24.85
N ASP A 266 8.56 4.44 26.16
CA ASP A 266 9.71 5.09 26.81
C ASP A 266 10.99 4.24 26.79
N THR A 267 10.90 3.02 26.26
CA THR A 267 11.97 2.04 26.17
C THR A 267 12.16 1.56 24.74
N LEU A 268 11.07 1.20 24.05
CA LEU A 268 11.07 0.57 22.73
C LEU A 268 11.00 1.60 21.59
N ASP A 269 11.67 1.29 20.48
CA ASP A 269 11.34 1.84 19.17
C ASP A 269 10.29 0.96 18.50
N LEU A 270 9.14 1.55 18.14
CA LEU A 270 8.05 0.87 17.43
C LEU A 270 8.09 1.21 15.94
N GLY A 271 7.93 0.22 15.07
CA GLY A 271 8.01 0.41 13.63
C GLY A 271 7.23 -0.61 12.81
N TYR A 272 7.14 -0.35 11.51
CA TYR A 272 6.44 -1.18 10.52
C TYR A 272 5.00 -1.57 10.91
N PRO A 273 4.15 -0.61 11.33
CA PRO A 273 2.81 -0.93 11.80
C PRO A 273 1.91 -1.47 10.68
N GLY A 274 1.11 -2.46 11.03
CA GLY A 274 -0.05 -2.93 10.28
C GLY A 274 -1.33 -2.71 11.07
N ILE A 275 -2.46 -2.63 10.38
CA ILE A 275 -3.78 -2.49 11.00
C ILE A 275 -4.81 -3.43 10.36
N SER A 276 -5.64 -4.04 11.20
CA SER A 276 -6.73 -4.92 10.77
C SER A 276 -8.02 -4.61 11.54
N PHE A 277 -9.14 -4.62 10.81
CA PHE A 277 -10.47 -4.55 11.40
C PHE A 277 -10.76 -5.82 12.23
N THR A 278 -11.45 -5.64 13.36
CA THR A 278 -11.79 -6.74 14.29
C THR A 278 -13.21 -6.69 14.84
N GLY A 279 -14.04 -5.80 14.30
CA GLY A 279 -15.42 -5.66 14.73
C GLY A 279 -16.24 -6.92 14.46
N ARG A 280 -17.22 -7.15 15.34
CA ARG A 280 -18.15 -8.27 15.29
C ARG A 280 -19.51 -7.87 14.73
N TYR A 281 -19.97 -6.67 15.05
CA TYR A 281 -21.25 -6.10 14.64
C TYR A 281 -21.05 -5.11 13.50
N ASP A 282 -22.12 -4.85 12.74
CA ASP A 282 -22.02 -4.05 11.52
C ASP A 282 -21.57 -2.61 11.80
N ASP A 283 -21.92 -2.05 12.97
CA ASP A 283 -21.53 -0.69 13.38
C ASP A 283 -20.14 -0.61 14.02
N ASP A 284 -19.45 -1.74 14.22
CA ASP A 284 -18.14 -1.73 14.85
C ASP A 284 -17.09 -1.07 13.95
N VAL A 285 -16.16 -0.35 14.58
CA VAL A 285 -14.96 0.26 13.96
C VAL A 285 -13.69 -0.12 14.72
N GLN A 286 -13.72 -1.27 15.39
CA GLN A 286 -12.61 -1.74 16.22
C GLN A 286 -11.46 -2.29 15.36
N SER A 287 -10.23 -2.05 15.79
CA SER A 287 -9.03 -2.47 15.08
C SER A 287 -7.98 -3.05 16.03
N ILE A 288 -7.11 -3.88 15.45
CA ILE A 288 -5.84 -4.30 16.06
C ILE A 288 -4.71 -3.69 15.24
N ILE A 289 -3.75 -3.08 15.94
CA ILE A 289 -2.49 -2.61 15.38
C ILE A 289 -1.41 -3.61 15.80
N THR A 290 -0.61 -4.05 14.82
CA THR A 290 0.58 -4.88 15.03
C THR A 290 1.80 -4.08 14.61
N ALA A 291 2.93 -4.22 15.30
CA ALA A 291 4.15 -3.51 14.96
C ALA A 291 5.38 -4.30 15.41
N ASP A 292 6.50 -4.02 14.75
CA ASP A 292 7.80 -4.49 15.17
C ASP A 292 8.31 -3.60 16.31
N HIS A 293 9.13 -4.17 17.19
CA HIS A 293 9.82 -3.43 18.23
C HIS A 293 11.30 -3.78 18.30
N SER A 294 12.10 -2.82 18.75
CA SER A 294 13.51 -3.04 19.13
C SER A 294 13.95 -2.07 20.20
N ALA A 295 15.01 -2.41 20.94
CA ALA A 295 15.68 -1.50 21.87
C ALA A 295 17.12 -1.97 22.12
N PRO A 296 17.97 -1.14 22.76
CA PRO A 296 19.31 -1.55 23.17
C PRO A 296 19.35 -2.78 24.08
N GLU A 297 18.35 -2.96 24.96
CA GLU A 297 18.34 -4.04 25.96
C GLU A 297 17.20 -5.05 25.76
N VAL A 298 16.48 -4.98 24.63
CA VAL A 298 15.35 -5.86 24.31
C VAL A 298 15.60 -6.54 22.97
N TYR A 299 15.37 -7.85 22.89
CA TYR A 299 15.45 -8.58 21.62
C TYR A 299 14.36 -8.08 20.67
N ALA A 300 14.75 -7.77 19.42
CA ALA A 300 13.80 -7.33 18.41
C ALA A 300 12.77 -8.42 18.07
N GLY A 301 11.54 -8.02 17.77
CA GLY A 301 10.45 -8.93 17.43
C GLY A 301 9.18 -8.21 17.00
N MET A 302 8.10 -8.98 16.83
CA MET A 302 6.72 -8.51 16.64
C MET A 302 5.88 -8.82 17.86
#